data_AF-A0A942B2Q7-F1
#
_entry.id   AF-A0A942B2Q7-F1
#
_cell.length_a   1.000
_cell.length_b   1.000
_cell.length_c   1.000
_cell.angle_alpha   90.00
_cell.angle_beta   90.00
_cell.angle_gamma   90.00
#
_symmetry.space_group_name_H-M   'P 1'
#
loop_
_entity.id
_entity.type
_entity.pdbx_description
1 polymer ?
#
loop_
_entity_poly.entity_id
_entity_poly.type
_entity_poly.pdbx_seq_one_letter_code
_entity_poly.pdbx_strand_id
1 'polypeptide(L)'
;MADTWIVHPNRLEPSDDEPGRNGHYRSVQRAPITDSTCLARVTLPQRLSRLADDGTGTITFAGLDWYFVVGAARIFARERLGGQVPPPFGFRRQGVWWWWDNTTTTESILETPEALDYVREYLEKVFPRMPIELVDRR
;
A
#
# COMPACT_ATOMS: atom_id res chain seq x y z
N MET A 1 -39.13 -29.05 -33.97
CA MET A 1 -38.34 -29.60 -32.85
C MET A 1 -37.44 -28.48 -32.39
N ALA A 2 -37.54 -28.07 -31.12
CA ALA A 2 -36.77 -26.94 -30.60
C ALA A 2 -35.42 -27.46 -30.10
N ASP A 3 -34.33 -26.97 -30.69
CA ASP A 3 -32.97 -27.27 -30.22
C ASP A 3 -32.82 -26.77 -28.78
N THR A 4 -32.48 -27.70 -27.88
CA THR A 4 -32.27 -27.41 -26.47
C THR A 4 -30.86 -26.84 -26.31
N TRP A 5 -30.76 -25.54 -26.10
CA TRP A 5 -29.50 -24.88 -25.82
C TRP A 5 -29.00 -25.27 -24.42
N ILE A 6 -27.86 -25.97 -24.35
CA ILE A 6 -27.18 -26.27 -23.09
C ILE A 6 -26.31 -25.07 -22.75
N VAL A 7 -26.77 -24.23 -21.83
CA VAL A 7 -25.97 -23.12 -21.29
C VAL A 7 -24.95 -23.72 -20.32
N HIS A 8 -23.67 -23.64 -20.67
CA HIS A 8 -22.60 -24.02 -19.75
C HIS A 8 -22.58 -23.04 -18.56
N PRO A 9 -22.46 -23.52 -17.31
CA PRO A 9 -22.41 -22.67 -16.13
C PRO A 9 -21.27 -21.66 -16.27
N ASN A 10 -21.57 -20.41 -15.90
CA ASN A 10 -20.62 -19.31 -16.04
C ASN A 10 -19.42 -19.56 -15.11
N ARG A 11 -18.20 -19.50 -15.64
CA ARG A 11 -16.96 -19.68 -14.87
C ARG A 11 -16.82 -18.69 -13.71
N LEU A 12 -17.55 -17.58 -13.77
CA LEU A 12 -17.54 -16.52 -12.76
C LEU A 12 -18.71 -16.61 -11.76
N GLU A 13 -19.59 -17.61 -11.88
CA GLU A 13 -20.68 -17.81 -10.93
C GLU A 13 -20.12 -18.32 -9.59
N PRO A 14 -20.43 -17.66 -8.46
CA PRO A 14 -20.00 -18.11 -7.14
C PRO A 14 -20.57 -19.51 -6.86
N SER A 15 -19.72 -20.45 -6.46
CA SER A 15 -20.13 -21.81 -6.06
C SER A 15 -19.44 -22.23 -4.78
N ASP A 16 -20.03 -23.19 -4.06
CA ASP A 16 -19.45 -23.78 -2.85
C ASP A 16 -18.16 -24.58 -3.17
N ASP A 17 -17.30 -24.72 -2.16
CA ASP A 17 -16.02 -25.42 -2.28
C ASP A 17 -16.22 -26.93 -2.15
N GLU A 18 -16.14 -27.64 -3.27
CA GLU A 18 -16.23 -29.09 -3.33
C GLU A 18 -14.92 -29.69 -3.88
N PRO A 19 -14.45 -30.84 -3.33
CA PRO A 19 -13.27 -31.53 -3.84
C PRO A 19 -13.41 -31.83 -5.35
N GLY A 20 -12.48 -31.32 -6.17
CA GLY A 20 -12.46 -31.51 -7.62
C GLY A 20 -12.91 -30.31 -8.46
N ARG A 21 -13.37 -29.21 -7.83
CA ARG A 21 -13.78 -27.97 -8.51
C ARG A 21 -12.72 -26.86 -8.44
N ASN A 22 -11.53 -27.14 -8.99
CA ASN A 22 -10.42 -26.20 -9.02
C ASN A 22 -10.62 -25.16 -10.16
N GLY A 23 -10.93 -23.90 -9.84
CA GLY A 23 -10.96 -22.80 -10.83
C GLY A 23 -12.18 -21.89 -10.85
N HIS A 24 -13.08 -21.99 -9.87
CA HIS A 24 -14.20 -21.06 -9.69
C HIS A 24 -13.75 -19.72 -9.09
N TYR A 25 -14.44 -18.65 -9.48
CA TYR A 25 -14.26 -17.32 -8.90
C TYR A 25 -14.70 -17.32 -7.42
N ARG A 26 -13.86 -16.75 -6.55
CA ARG A 26 -14.11 -16.65 -5.10
C ARG A 26 -14.01 -15.19 -4.68
N SER A 27 -15.05 -14.67 -4.02
CA SER A 27 -14.93 -13.42 -3.27
C SER A 27 -14.38 -13.72 -1.89
N VAL A 28 -13.08 -13.55 -1.70
CA VAL A 28 -12.48 -13.64 -0.36
C VAL A 28 -12.79 -12.35 0.37
N GLN A 29 -13.73 -12.39 1.32
CA GLN A 29 -13.92 -11.29 2.27
C GLN A 29 -12.71 -11.28 3.21
N ARG A 30 -11.84 -10.28 3.06
CA ARG A 30 -10.82 -9.99 4.07
C ARG A 30 -11.51 -9.32 5.25
N ALA A 31 -11.19 -9.77 6.46
CA ALA A 31 -11.67 -9.12 7.68
C ALA A 31 -11.27 -7.63 7.67
N PRO A 32 -12.13 -6.73 8.19
CA PRO A 32 -11.77 -5.33 8.32
C PRO A 32 -10.53 -5.19 9.22
N ILE A 33 -9.60 -4.34 8.81
CA ILE A 33 -8.40 -4.04 9.58
C ILE A 33 -8.81 -3.14 10.75
N THR A 34 -8.85 -3.70 11.96
CA THR A 34 -9.23 -2.95 13.16
C THR A 34 -8.06 -2.13 13.72
N ASP A 35 -6.84 -2.67 13.63
CA ASP A 35 -5.62 -2.05 14.14
C ASP A 35 -4.55 -1.98 13.05
N SER A 36 -4.01 -0.78 12.84
CA SER A 36 -2.85 -0.57 11.96
C SER A 36 -1.56 -0.78 12.74
N THR A 37 -0.63 -1.56 12.18
CA THR A 37 0.68 -1.84 12.78
C THR A 37 1.72 -0.80 12.36
N CYS A 38 1.60 -0.21 11.18
CA CYS A 38 2.49 0.81 10.66
C CYS A 38 1.74 2.13 10.51
N LEU A 39 2.29 3.21 11.09
CA LEU A 39 1.72 4.55 10.98
C LEU A 39 2.78 5.58 10.64
N ALA A 40 2.54 6.37 9.59
CA ALA A 40 3.31 7.57 9.28
C ALA A 40 2.42 8.80 9.44
N ARG A 41 2.78 9.68 10.37
CA ARG A 41 2.13 10.98 10.57
C ARG A 41 2.99 12.08 9.97
N VAL A 42 2.39 12.93 9.15
CA VAL A 42 3.08 14.03 8.48
C VAL A 42 2.37 15.33 8.85
N THR A 43 3.10 16.27 9.45
CA THR A 43 2.57 17.60 9.74
C THR A 43 2.63 18.46 8.48
N LEU A 44 1.46 18.80 7.95
CA LEU A 44 1.32 19.57 6.73
C LEU A 44 1.48 21.08 7.00
N PRO A 45 2.00 21.84 6.02
CA PRO A 45 1.96 23.30 6.08
C PRO A 45 0.53 23.82 6.19
N GLN A 46 0.33 24.97 6.84
CA GLN A 46 -1.00 25.55 7.10
C GLN A 46 -1.88 25.68 5.84
N ARG A 47 -1.29 25.98 4.67
CA ARG A 47 -2.01 26.07 3.38
C ARG A 47 -2.70 24.75 2.97
N LEU A 48 -2.25 23.62 3.52
CA LEU A 48 -2.74 22.27 3.27
C LEU A 48 -3.48 21.68 4.48
N SER A 49 -3.73 22.46 5.54
CA SER A 49 -4.42 21.97 6.74
C SER A 49 -5.80 21.37 6.44
N ARG A 50 -6.47 21.84 5.39
CA ARG A 50 -7.74 21.27 4.90
C ARG A 50 -7.65 19.81 4.42
N LEU A 51 -6.44 19.30 4.19
CA LEU A 51 -6.18 17.92 3.78
C LEU A 51 -5.73 17.04 4.95
N ALA A 52 -5.50 17.62 6.13
CA ALA A 52 -5.16 16.88 7.33
C ALA A 52 -6.37 16.09 7.83
N ASP A 53 -6.12 15.03 8.60
CA ASP A 53 -7.19 14.21 9.18
C ASP A 53 -7.97 14.98 10.24
N ASP A 54 -7.32 15.97 10.86
CA ASP A 54 -7.84 16.75 11.97
C ASP A 54 -7.49 18.24 11.87
N GLY A 55 -8.00 19.03 12.82
CA GLY A 55 -7.68 20.45 12.94
C GLY A 55 -6.22 20.73 13.35
N THR A 56 -5.40 19.71 13.61
CA THR A 56 -3.99 19.89 14.00
C THR A 56 -3.06 20.08 12.80
N GLY A 57 -3.56 19.80 11.58
CA GLY A 57 -2.75 19.89 10.37
C GLY A 57 -1.91 18.63 10.11
N THR A 58 -2.17 17.53 10.81
CA THR A 58 -1.46 16.25 10.63
C THR A 58 -2.27 15.30 9.76
N ILE A 59 -1.63 14.68 8.77
CA ILE A 59 -2.20 13.58 8.01
C ILE A 59 -1.54 12.26 8.42
N THR A 60 -2.33 11.21 8.57
CA THR A 60 -1.89 9.89 9.02
C THR A 60 -2.08 8.87 7.91
N PHE A 61 -0.99 8.24 7.51
CA PHE A 61 -0.99 7.06 6.64
C PHE A 61 -0.83 5.83 7.51
N ALA A 62 -1.85 4.96 7.53
CA ALA A 62 -1.88 3.80 8.41
C ALA A 62 -2.14 2.51 7.60
N GLY A 63 -1.49 1.42 7.99
CA GLY A 63 -1.64 0.12 7.33
C GLY A 63 -1.00 -1.02 8.13
N LEU A 64 -1.07 -2.22 7.56
CA LEU A 64 -0.48 -3.43 8.15
C LEU A 64 1.02 -3.60 7.84
N ASP A 65 1.51 -2.88 6.84
CA ASP A 65 2.89 -2.97 6.39
C ASP A 65 3.39 -1.61 5.87
N TRP A 66 4.70 -1.39 5.95
CA TRP A 66 5.32 -0.16 5.48
C TRP A 66 5.16 0.04 3.98
N TYR A 67 5.09 -1.03 3.17
CA TYR A 67 4.98 -0.92 1.71
C TYR A 67 3.68 -0.22 1.29
N PHE A 68 2.57 -0.57 1.94
CA PHE A 68 1.29 0.09 1.76
C PHE A 68 1.34 1.56 2.21
N VAL A 69 1.86 1.81 3.41
CA VAL A 69 1.91 3.15 4.01
C VAL A 69 2.72 4.12 3.15
N VAL A 70 3.92 3.74 2.72
CA VAL A 70 4.77 4.58 1.86
C VAL A 70 4.18 4.74 0.46
N GLY A 71 3.48 3.73 -0.05
CA GLY A 71 2.76 3.80 -1.32
C GLY A 71 1.63 4.84 -1.29
N ALA A 72 0.80 4.80 -0.25
CA ALA A 72 -0.29 5.77 -0.04
C ALA A 72 0.25 7.19 0.13
N ALA A 73 1.26 7.36 0.97
CA ALA A 73 1.97 8.62 1.17
C ALA A 73 2.51 9.22 -0.13
N ARG A 74 3.17 8.40 -0.95
CA ARG A 74 3.72 8.80 -2.25
C ARG A 74 2.63 9.29 -3.21
N ILE A 75 1.52 8.55 -3.30
CA ILE A 75 0.38 8.94 -4.15
C ILE A 75 -0.17 10.28 -3.67
N PHE A 76 -0.41 10.43 -2.35
CA PHE A 76 -0.85 11.70 -1.79
C PHE A 76 0.08 12.86 -2.17
N ALA A 77 1.39 12.69 -2.00
CA ALA A 77 2.36 13.71 -2.36
C ALA A 77 2.28 14.09 -3.85
N ARG A 78 2.15 13.09 -4.72
CA ARG A 78 2.03 13.31 -6.18
C ARG A 78 0.78 14.10 -6.54
N GLU A 79 -0.37 13.73 -5.98
CA GLU A 79 -1.66 14.33 -6.33
C GLU A 79 -1.92 15.68 -5.64
N ARG A 80 -1.32 15.92 -4.46
CA ARG A 80 -1.67 17.07 -3.60
C ARG A 80 -0.57 18.10 -3.43
N LEU A 81 0.71 17.71 -3.55
CA LEU A 81 1.83 18.63 -3.32
C LEU A 81 2.41 19.21 -4.62
N GLY A 82 2.14 18.58 -5.77
CA GLY A 82 2.54 19.08 -7.09
C GLY A 82 4.05 19.17 -7.33
N GLY A 83 4.86 18.63 -6.42
CA GLY A 83 6.32 18.60 -6.52
C GLY A 83 6.85 17.34 -7.21
N GLN A 84 8.15 17.31 -7.46
CA GLN A 84 8.82 16.10 -7.92
C GLN A 84 8.81 15.06 -6.80
N VAL A 85 8.08 13.97 -7.02
CA VAL A 85 8.02 12.84 -6.08
C VAL A 85 9.09 11.82 -6.47
N PRO A 86 9.82 11.23 -5.51
CA PRO A 86 10.80 10.19 -5.80
C PRO A 86 10.18 8.99 -6.54
N PRO A 87 11.03 8.10 -7.11
CA PRO A 87 10.58 6.83 -7.67
C PRO A 87 9.73 6.03 -6.67
N PRO A 88 8.99 5.00 -7.12
CA PRO A 88 8.32 4.07 -6.21
C PRO A 88 9.30 3.54 -5.15
N PHE A 89 8.83 3.41 -3.91
CA PHE A 89 9.64 2.98 -2.75
C PHE A 89 10.45 1.72 -3.04
N GLY A 90 9.78 0.72 -3.61
CA GLY A 90 10.44 -0.44 -4.19
C GLY A 90 9.45 -1.25 -4.99
N PHE A 91 9.96 -2.19 -5.77
CA PHE A 91 9.15 -3.17 -6.47
C PHE A 91 9.98 -4.42 -6.75
N ARG A 92 9.30 -5.57 -6.86
CA ARG A 92 9.95 -6.83 -7.21
C ARG A 92 9.84 -7.09 -8.71
N ARG A 93 10.98 -7.33 -9.36
CA ARG A 93 11.06 -7.67 -10.78
C ARG A 93 12.07 -8.81 -10.98
N GLN A 94 11.64 -9.87 -11.67
CA GLN A 94 12.48 -11.05 -11.95
C GLN A 94 13.11 -11.65 -10.67
N GLY A 95 12.35 -11.70 -9.57
CA GLY A 95 12.80 -12.27 -8.30
C GLY A 95 13.62 -11.33 -7.42
N VAL A 96 14.12 -10.21 -7.96
CA VAL A 96 14.95 -9.21 -7.26
C VAL A 96 14.13 -8.00 -6.86
N TRP A 97 14.41 -7.43 -5.69
CA TRP A 97 13.86 -6.16 -5.26
C TRP A 97 14.69 -5.00 -5.81
N TRP A 98 13.98 -4.00 -6.35
CA TRP A 98 14.53 -2.74 -6.81
C TRP A 98 13.99 -1.64 -5.91
N TRP A 99 14.86 -0.76 -5.41
CA TRP A 99 14.47 0.28 -4.47
C TRP A 99 14.63 1.69 -5.02
N TRP A 100 14.02 2.64 -4.32
CA TRP A 100 13.96 4.04 -4.74
C TRP A 100 15.33 4.73 -4.84
N ASP A 101 16.34 4.21 -4.15
CA ASP A 101 17.72 4.71 -4.12
C ASP A 101 18.63 4.07 -5.19
N ASN A 102 18.05 3.29 -6.12
CA ASN A 102 18.72 2.47 -7.13
C ASN A 102 19.50 1.27 -6.58
N THR A 103 19.33 0.90 -5.32
CA THR A 103 19.86 -0.37 -4.81
C THR A 103 18.96 -1.54 -5.18
N THR A 104 19.54 -2.74 -5.12
CA THR A 104 18.82 -3.99 -5.35
C THR A 104 19.17 -5.03 -4.31
N THR A 105 18.19 -5.80 -3.87
CA THR A 105 18.38 -6.86 -2.87
C THR A 105 17.64 -8.14 -3.28
N THR A 106 18.10 -9.29 -2.80
CA THR A 106 17.40 -10.58 -2.97
C THR A 106 16.18 -10.69 -2.07
N GLU A 107 16.28 -10.16 -0.84
CA GLU A 107 15.22 -10.13 0.17
C GLU A 107 14.67 -8.72 0.35
N SER A 108 13.52 -8.60 1.01
CA SER A 108 12.89 -7.30 1.24
C SER A 108 13.62 -6.53 2.34
N ILE A 109 14.04 -5.28 2.10
CA ILE A 109 14.59 -4.40 3.15
C ILE A 109 13.54 -4.21 4.28
N LEU A 110 12.25 -4.32 3.96
CA LEU A 110 11.17 -4.22 4.95
C LEU A 110 11.09 -5.39 5.94
N GLU A 111 11.87 -6.45 5.73
CA GLU A 111 11.98 -7.61 6.64
C GLU A 111 13.24 -7.52 7.51
N THR A 112 14.06 -6.48 7.33
CA THR A 112 15.30 -6.24 8.08
C THR A 112 15.08 -5.28 9.25
N PRO A 113 15.93 -5.30 10.29
CA PRO A 113 15.89 -4.31 11.39
C PRO A 113 15.99 -2.86 10.91
N GLU A 114 16.63 -2.62 9.77
CA GLU A 114 16.85 -1.29 9.19
C GLU A 114 15.63 -0.75 8.41
N ALA A 115 14.53 -1.51 8.35
CA ALA A 115 13.33 -1.16 7.59
C ALA A 115 12.77 0.23 7.94
N LEU A 116 12.71 0.57 9.23
CA LEU A 116 12.10 1.81 9.68
C LEU A 116 12.91 3.04 9.27
N ASP A 117 14.23 2.95 9.35
CA ASP A 117 15.13 4.03 8.93
C ASP A 117 15.05 4.24 7.41
N TYR A 118 15.04 3.14 6.65
CA TYR A 118 14.89 3.21 5.20
C TYR A 118 13.56 3.82 4.76
N VAL A 119 12.47 3.52 5.49
CA VAL A 119 11.16 4.15 5.29
C VAL A 119 11.19 5.63 5.63
N ARG A 120 11.86 6.01 6.72
CA ARG A 120 12.01 7.42 7.13
C ARG A 120 12.72 8.23 6.06
N GLU A 121 13.87 7.77 5.59
CA GLU A 121 14.64 8.45 4.54
C GLU A 121 13.82 8.68 3.28
N TYR A 122 13.05 7.66 2.87
CA TYR A 122 12.16 7.78 1.72
C TYR A 122 11.07 8.84 1.96
N LEU A 123 10.39 8.80 3.11
CA LEU A 123 9.31 9.71 3.42
C LEU A 123 9.79 11.16 3.57
N GLU A 124 11.00 11.39 4.07
CA GLU A 124 11.63 12.72 4.11
C GLU A 124 11.85 13.29 2.71
N LYS A 125 12.15 12.44 1.71
CA LYS A 125 12.22 12.86 0.29
C LYS A 125 10.85 13.09 -0.33
N VAL A 126 9.83 12.33 0.09
CA VAL A 126 8.44 12.51 -0.36
C VAL A 126 7.85 13.81 0.22
N PHE A 127 8.15 14.13 1.47
CA PHE A 127 7.62 15.28 2.21
C PHE A 127 8.74 16.21 2.68
N PRO A 128 9.41 16.91 1.76
CA PRO A 128 10.54 17.76 2.12
C PRO A 128 10.08 18.87 3.07
N ARG A 129 10.80 19.02 4.19
CA ARG A 129 10.58 20.05 5.23
C ARG A 129 9.26 19.91 6.00
N MET A 130 8.61 18.74 5.93
CA MET A 130 7.46 18.44 6.78
C MET A 130 7.92 17.54 7.92
N PRO A 131 7.56 17.80 9.18
CA PRO A 131 7.80 16.88 10.27
C PRO A 131 7.12 15.54 10.03
N ILE A 132 7.84 14.44 10.29
CA ILE A 132 7.37 13.07 10.09
C ILE A 132 7.57 12.29 11.39
N GLU A 133 6.50 11.67 11.89
CA GLU A 133 6.55 10.73 12.99
C GLU A 133 6.18 9.33 12.47
N LEU A 134 7.00 8.33 12.78
CA LEU A 134 6.75 6.94 12.41
C LEU A 134 6.51 6.10 13.66
N VAL A 135 5.49 5.25 13.60
CA VAL A 135 5.18 4.27 14.63
C VAL A 135 5.14 2.89 13.98
N ASP A 136 5.99 1.99 14.45
CA ASP A 136 5.96 0.57 14.11
C ASP A 136 5.49 -0.23 15.34
N ARG A 137 4.47 -1.06 15.13
CA ARG A 137 3.84 -1.93 16.16
C ARG A 137 3.86 -3.40 15.76
N ARG A 138 4.68 -3.75 14.76
CA ARG A 138 4.88 -5.14 14.34
C ARG A 138 5.72 -5.93 15.33
#